data_AF-M3YSW1-F1
#
_entry.id   AF-M3YSW1-F1
#
_cell.length_a   1.000
_cell.length_b   1.000
_cell.length_c   1.000
_cell.angle_alpha   90.00
_cell.angle_beta   90.00
_cell.angle_gamma   90.00
#
_symmetry.space_group_name_H-M   'P 1'
#
loop_
_entity.id
_entity.type
_entity.pdbx_description
1 polymer ?
#
loop_
_entity_poly.entity_id
_entity_poly.type
_entity_poly.pdbx_seq_one_letter_code
_entity_poly.pdbx_strand_id
1 'polypeptide(L)'
;MKRPCEETTSESDMDETIDVGSENNYSGQSTSSVIRSNSPTTTSQIMARKKRRGIIEKRRRDRINNSLSELRRLVPTAFEKQGSAKLEKAEILQMTVDHLKMLQATGGKGK
;
A
#
# COMPACT_ATOMS: atom_id res chain seq x y z
N MET A 1 -2.36 26.69 -46.02
CA MET A 1 -0.97 26.17 -46.10
C MET A 1 -0.99 24.71 -45.66
N LYS A 2 -0.47 23.81 -46.51
CA LYS A 2 -0.40 22.35 -46.27
C LYS A 2 0.55 22.04 -45.10
N ARG A 3 0.17 21.08 -44.24
CA ARG A 3 1.10 20.30 -43.41
C ARG A 3 1.50 19.04 -44.18
N PRO A 4 2.77 18.64 -44.24
CA PRO A 4 3.16 17.31 -44.72
C PRO A 4 3.38 16.35 -43.54
N CYS A 5 2.57 15.28 -43.52
CA CYS A 5 2.94 13.84 -43.49
C CYS A 5 4.46 13.48 -43.58
N GLU A 6 5.08 12.45 -42.99
CA GLU A 6 4.81 11.29 -42.09
C GLU A 6 6.18 10.84 -41.54
N GLU A 7 6.25 9.96 -40.53
CA GLU A 7 7.10 8.75 -40.62
C GLU A 7 6.85 7.79 -39.46
N THR A 8 6.59 6.55 -39.84
CA THR A 8 6.55 5.33 -39.02
C THR A 8 7.91 5.11 -38.34
N THR A 9 8.08 4.23 -37.35
CA THR A 9 8.53 2.85 -37.63
C THR A 9 8.89 2.12 -36.32
N SER A 10 8.53 0.83 -36.29
CA SER A 10 9.15 -0.29 -35.57
C SER A 10 8.88 -0.52 -34.08
N GLU A 11 7.84 -1.32 -33.89
CA GLU A 11 7.75 -2.44 -32.95
C GLU A 11 8.93 -3.43 -33.04
N SER A 12 9.45 -3.88 -31.90
CA SER A 12 10.18 -5.15 -31.78
C SER A 12 10.00 -5.68 -30.35
N ASP A 13 9.18 -6.72 -30.22
CA ASP A 13 9.01 -7.53 -29.02
C ASP A 13 9.98 -8.73 -29.10
N MET A 14 11.04 -8.68 -28.31
CA MET A 14 11.95 -9.82 -28.12
C MET A 14 11.46 -10.63 -26.91
N ASP A 15 10.80 -11.74 -27.21
CA ASP A 15 10.38 -12.78 -26.27
C ASP A 15 11.62 -13.48 -25.69
N GLU A 16 11.90 -13.25 -24.39
CA GLU A 16 12.98 -13.91 -23.66
C GLU A 16 12.48 -15.28 -23.17
N THR A 17 13.02 -16.34 -23.77
CA THR A 17 12.75 -17.75 -23.45
C THR A 17 12.98 -18.06 -21.97
N ILE A 18 11.97 -18.63 -21.32
CA ILE A 18 12.02 -19.09 -19.93
C ILE A 18 12.95 -20.30 -19.74
N ASP A 19 14.08 -20.11 -19.07
CA ASP A 19 14.95 -21.20 -18.60
C ASP A 19 14.34 -21.85 -17.35
N VAL A 20 13.77 -23.05 -17.53
CA VAL A 20 13.21 -23.88 -16.45
C VAL A 20 14.34 -24.74 -15.87
N GLY A 21 15.15 -24.12 -15.01
CA GLY A 21 16.20 -24.77 -14.24
C GLY A 21 15.72 -25.19 -12.84
N SER A 22 15.79 -26.49 -12.57
CA SER A 22 15.29 -27.23 -11.42
C SER A 22 15.94 -26.93 -10.05
N GLU A 23 15.08 -27.12 -9.03
CA GLU A 23 15.28 -27.78 -7.73
C GLU A 23 16.26 -27.29 -6.64
N ASN A 24 15.65 -27.21 -5.44
CA ASN A 24 16.17 -27.56 -4.12
C ASN A 24 17.18 -26.61 -3.44
N ASN A 25 16.73 -26.00 -2.33
CA ASN A 25 17.42 -26.12 -1.04
C ASN A 25 16.51 -25.62 0.10
N TYR A 26 15.97 -26.57 0.86
CA TYR A 26 15.52 -26.34 2.23
C TYR A 26 16.74 -25.94 3.06
N SER A 27 16.72 -24.76 3.68
CA SER A 27 17.48 -24.54 4.91
C SER A 27 16.73 -23.55 5.78
N GLY A 28 16.07 -24.08 6.80
CA GLY A 28 15.62 -23.29 7.93
C GLY A 28 16.82 -22.91 8.78
N GLN A 29 17.00 -21.63 9.04
CA GLN A 29 17.62 -21.22 10.30
C GLN A 29 17.15 -19.82 10.70
N SER A 30 16.30 -19.80 11.72
CA SER A 30 16.15 -18.66 12.63
C SER A 30 17.46 -18.50 13.40
N THR A 31 18.26 -17.48 13.10
CA THR A 31 19.09 -16.81 14.10
C THR A 31 19.24 -15.34 13.73
N SER A 32 19.00 -14.50 14.72
CA SER A 32 19.31 -13.07 14.72
C SER A 32 20.75 -12.84 14.24
N SER A 33 20.91 -12.17 13.11
CA SER A 33 22.18 -11.53 12.76
C SER A 33 21.96 -10.08 12.39
N VAL A 34 22.12 -9.25 13.41
CA VAL A 34 22.65 -7.89 13.32
C VAL A 34 24.04 -7.96 12.69
N ILE A 35 24.09 -8.10 11.37
CA ILE A 35 25.29 -7.85 10.58
C ILE A 35 24.86 -6.91 9.46
N ARG A 36 25.06 -5.60 9.68
CA ARG A 36 25.03 -4.63 8.58
C ARG A 36 26.31 -4.83 7.78
N SER A 37 26.27 -5.74 6.80
CA SER A 37 27.32 -5.87 5.81
C SER A 37 27.31 -4.64 4.91
N ASN A 38 28.24 -3.71 5.14
CA ASN A 38 28.54 -2.59 4.25
C ASN A 38 29.33 -3.07 3.00
N SER A 39 28.87 -4.15 2.35
CA SER A 39 29.42 -4.60 1.07
C SER A 39 28.82 -3.76 -0.07
N PRO A 40 29.60 -3.40 -1.12
CA PRO A 40 29.05 -2.72 -2.30
C PRO A 40 27.88 -3.55 -2.84
N THR A 41 26.68 -3.00 -2.65
CA THR A 41 25.44 -3.69 -2.98
C THR A 41 25.30 -3.69 -4.51
N THR A 42 25.27 -4.86 -5.14
CA THR A 42 25.05 -4.97 -6.58
C THR A 42 23.73 -4.30 -6.98
N THR A 43 23.63 -3.76 -8.20
CA THR A 43 22.42 -3.09 -8.71
C THR A 43 21.16 -3.95 -8.51
N SER A 44 21.26 -5.28 -8.70
CA SER A 44 20.19 -6.23 -8.45
C SER A 44 19.70 -6.23 -6.98
N GLN A 45 20.63 -6.23 -6.01
CA GLN A 45 20.26 -6.15 -4.59
C GLN A 45 19.63 -4.80 -4.22
N ILE A 46 20.05 -3.69 -4.85
CA ILE A 46 19.43 -2.36 -4.65
C ILE A 46 17.99 -2.38 -5.16
N MET A 47 17.75 -2.93 -6.36
CA MET A 47 16.41 -3.05 -6.95
C MET A 47 15.50 -3.96 -6.12
N ALA A 48 16.01 -5.10 -5.63
CA ALA A 48 15.27 -6.00 -4.75
C ALA A 48 14.84 -5.32 -3.45
N ARG A 49 15.72 -4.53 -2.82
CA ARG A 49 15.40 -3.73 -1.62
C ARG A 49 14.32 -2.67 -1.93
N LYS A 50 14.41 -1.98 -3.08
CA LYS A 50 13.40 -1.00 -3.51
C LYS A 50 12.03 -1.64 -3.74
N LYS A 51 11.98 -2.80 -4.43
CA LYS A 51 10.75 -3.58 -4.63
C LYS A 51 10.12 -3.99 -3.29
N ARG A 52 10.93 -4.50 -2.36
CA ARG A 52 10.46 -4.88 -1.00
C ARG A 52 9.86 -3.69 -0.25
N ARG A 53 10.51 -2.52 -0.29
CA ARG A 53 9.98 -1.27 0.31
C ARG A 53 8.61 -0.91 -0.27
N GLY A 54 8.44 -1.04 -1.59
CA GLY A 54 7.15 -0.79 -2.26
C GLY A 54 6.03 -1.71 -1.78
N ILE A 55 6.31 -3.00 -1.58
CA ILE A 55 5.31 -3.98 -1.09
C ILE A 55 4.89 -3.66 0.35
N ILE A 56 5.84 -3.33 1.22
CA ILE A 56 5.57 -2.98 2.63
C ILE A 56 4.68 -1.73 2.70
N GLU A 57 5.02 -0.69 1.92
CA GLU A 57 4.24 0.54 1.90
C GLU A 57 2.85 0.34 1.30
N LYS A 58 2.71 -0.50 0.26
CA LYS A 58 1.39 -0.88 -0.27
C LYS A 58 0.53 -1.51 0.83
N ARG A 59 1.04 -2.52 1.54
CA ARG A 59 0.32 -3.17 2.65
C ARG A 59 -0.06 -2.18 3.77
N ARG A 60 0.83 -1.22 4.10
CA ARG A 60 0.53 -0.18 5.08
C ARG A 60 -0.64 0.70 4.63
N ARG A 61 -0.63 1.15 3.37
CA ARG A 61 -1.71 1.95 2.78
C ARG A 61 -3.03 1.20 2.75
N ASP A 62 -3.00 -0.08 2.39
CA ASP A 62 -4.19 -0.93 2.36
C ASP A 62 -4.80 -1.06 3.76
N ARG A 63 -3.98 -1.31 4.79
CA ARG A 63 -4.44 -1.34 6.19
C ARG A 63 -5.11 -0.02 6.61
N ILE A 64 -4.51 1.13 6.27
CA ILE A 64 -5.08 2.44 6.59
C ILE A 64 -6.43 2.66 5.89
N ASN A 65 -6.52 2.30 4.60
CA ASN A 65 -7.75 2.47 3.84
C ASN A 65 -8.86 1.52 4.34
N ASN A 66 -8.51 0.31 4.77
CA ASN A 66 -9.44 -0.62 5.39
C ASN A 66 -10.01 -0.03 6.68
N SER A 67 -9.15 0.48 7.58
CA SER A 67 -9.60 1.14 8.80
C SER A 67 -10.50 2.35 8.52
N LEU A 68 -10.16 3.19 7.54
CA LEU A 68 -11.03 4.33 7.16
C LEU A 68 -12.40 3.87 6.63
N SER A 69 -12.44 2.76 5.90
CA SER A 69 -13.70 2.19 5.39
C SER A 69 -14.55 1.62 6.52
N GLU A 70 -13.91 0.98 7.50
CA GLU A 70 -14.56 0.49 8.70
C GLU A 70 -15.11 1.64 9.55
N LEU A 71 -14.34 2.72 9.75
CA LEU A 71 -14.79 3.91 10.47
C LEU A 71 -16.04 4.54 9.84
N ARG A 72 -16.12 4.62 8.50
CA ARG A 72 -17.34 5.09 7.82
C ARG A 72 -18.58 4.27 8.16
N ARG A 73 -18.42 2.97 8.39
CA ARG A 73 -19.52 2.06 8.71
C ARG A 73 -19.88 2.11 10.21
N LEU A 74 -18.90 2.32 11.08
CA LEU A 74 -19.09 2.25 12.54
C LEU A 74 -19.52 3.59 13.16
N VAL A 75 -19.14 4.72 12.56
CA VAL A 75 -19.45 6.04 13.10
C VAL A 75 -20.80 6.52 12.56
N PRO A 76 -21.83 6.75 13.41
CA PRO A 76 -23.19 7.04 12.95
C PRO A 76 -23.27 8.22 11.97
N THR A 77 -22.63 9.32 12.31
CA THR A 77 -22.61 10.52 11.47
C THR A 77 -21.93 10.26 10.12
N ALA A 78 -20.85 9.47 10.10
CA ALA A 78 -20.15 9.14 8.86
C ALA A 78 -20.96 8.16 7.99
N PHE A 79 -21.68 7.24 8.63
CA PHE A 79 -22.56 6.28 7.98
C PHE A 79 -23.74 6.98 7.29
N GLU A 80 -24.36 7.96 7.96
CA GLU A 80 -25.44 8.78 7.37
C GLU A 80 -24.99 9.50 6.10
N LYS A 81 -23.74 9.96 6.06
CA LYS A 81 -23.17 10.63 4.88
C LYS A 81 -22.68 9.67 3.79
N GLN A 82 -22.81 8.35 3.94
CA GLN A 82 -22.35 7.37 2.94
C GLN A 82 -23.10 7.47 1.60
N GLY A 83 -24.33 8.01 1.59
CA GLY A 83 -25.11 8.27 0.38
C GLY A 83 -24.71 9.52 -0.40
N SER A 84 -23.83 10.35 0.16
CA SER A 84 -23.32 11.56 -0.47
C SER A 84 -22.00 11.30 -1.21
N ALA A 85 -21.47 12.32 -1.90
CA ALA A 85 -20.15 12.24 -2.53
C ALA A 85 -19.07 11.70 -1.57
N LYS A 86 -18.05 11.04 -2.14
CA LYS A 86 -16.97 10.35 -1.40
C LYS A 86 -16.39 11.23 -0.29
N LEU A 87 -16.66 10.89 0.98
CA LEU A 87 -16.14 11.60 2.14
C LEU A 87 -14.62 11.74 2.11
N GLU A 88 -14.12 12.92 2.49
CA GLU A 88 -12.69 13.16 2.59
C GLU A 88 -12.08 12.40 3.78
N LYS A 89 -10.79 12.07 3.70
CA LYS A 89 -10.11 11.36 4.80
C LYS A 89 -10.12 12.18 6.10
N ALA A 90 -9.93 13.49 6.00
CA ALA A 90 -9.95 14.39 7.15
C ALA A 90 -11.35 14.42 7.81
N GLU A 91 -12.41 14.46 7.00
CA GLU A 91 -13.79 14.43 7.49
C GLU A 91 -14.11 13.14 8.25
N ILE A 92 -13.75 11.97 7.70
CA ILE A 92 -13.94 10.68 8.40
C ILE A 92 -13.23 10.68 9.77
N LEU A 93 -11.99 11.17 9.81
CA LEU A 93 -11.22 11.23 11.05
C LEU A 93 -11.85 12.19 12.07
N GLN A 94 -12.28 13.38 11.64
CA GLN A 94 -12.92 14.37 12.50
C GLN A 94 -14.23 13.82 13.10
N MET A 95 -15.11 13.29 12.26
CA MET A 95 -16.39 12.70 12.69
C MET A 95 -16.18 11.55 13.67
N THR A 96 -15.13 10.75 13.47
CA THR A 96 -14.74 9.67 14.39
C THR A 96 -14.30 10.23 15.74
N VAL A 97 -13.44 11.26 15.76
CA VAL A 97 -12.97 11.88 17.01
C VAL A 97 -14.13 12.49 17.79
N ASP A 98 -15.05 13.18 17.12
CA ASP A 98 -16.22 13.78 17.76
C ASP A 98 -17.15 12.72 18.36
N HIS A 99 -17.35 11.60 17.65
CA HIS A 99 -18.09 10.44 18.16
C HIS A 99 -17.43 9.86 19.42
N LEU A 100 -16.10 9.72 19.45
CA LEU A 100 -15.38 9.23 20.63
C LEU A 100 -15.48 10.19 21.83
N LYS A 101 -15.39 11.51 21.60
CA LYS A 101 -15.58 12.51 22.67
C LYS A 101 -16.99 12.46 23.24
N MET A 102 -18.00 12.34 22.39
CA MET A 102 -19.37 12.15 22.82
C MET A 102 -19.49 10.88 23.68
N LEU A 103 -18.97 9.74 23.22
CA LEU A 103 -18.99 8.48 23.98
C LEU A 103 -18.32 8.60 25.36
N GLN A 104 -17.23 9.35 25.48
CA GLN A 104 -16.59 9.61 26.77
C GLN A 104 -17.45 10.49 27.69
N ALA A 105 -18.12 11.51 27.14
CA ALA A 105 -19.01 12.39 27.90
C ALA A 105 -20.28 11.68 28.38
N THR A 106 -20.87 10.80 27.56
CA THR A 106 -22.02 9.98 27.95
C THR A 106 -21.63 8.73 28.76
N GLY A 107 -20.37 8.28 28.68
CA GLY A 107 -19.87 7.01 29.22
C GLY A 107 -18.99 7.13 30.47
N GLY A 108 -18.86 8.32 31.09
CA GLY A 108 -18.16 8.51 32.36
C GLY A 108 -18.78 7.82 33.58
N LYS A 109 -19.74 6.89 33.38
CA LYS A 109 -20.27 5.99 34.41
C LYS A 109 -20.26 4.57 33.88
N GLY A 110 -19.24 3.81 34.25
CA GLY A 110 -19.29 2.34 34.15
C GLY A 110 -18.04 1.70 33.58
N LYS A 111 -16.93 1.74 34.31
CA LYS A 111 -16.38 0.59 35.03
C LYS A 111 -15.28 1.07 35.98
#